data_AF-A0A7V9AY53-F1
#
_entry.id   AF-A0A7V9AY53-F1
#
_cell.length_a   1.000
_cell.length_b   1.000
_cell.length_c   1.000
_cell.angle_alpha   90.00
_cell.angle_beta   90.00
_cell.angle_gamma   90.00
#
_symmetry.space_group_name_H-M   'P 1'
#
loop_
_entity.id
_entity.type
_entity.pdbx_description
1 polymer ?
#
loop_
_entity_poly.entity_id
_entity_poly.type
_entity_poly.pdbx_seq_one_letter_code
_entity_poly.pdbx_strand_id
1 'polypeptide(L)' 'MSLGSPVRPAMLFDLDGTLVDSVYQHVLAWQEALERAGIALSVWRIHRKIGMSG' A
#
# COMPACT_ATOMS: atom_id res chain seq x y z
N MET A 1 -43.43 6.13 -6.03
CA MET A 1 -42.69 5.32 -5.03
C MET A 1 -41.69 4.48 -5.81
N SER A 2 -40.43 4.89 -5.89
CA SER A 2 -39.40 4.15 -6.64
C SER A 2 -38.82 3.08 -5.72
N LEU A 3 -38.91 1.82 -6.13
CA LEU A 3 -38.28 0.70 -5.42
C LEU A 3 -36.76 0.87 -5.53
N GLY A 4 -36.07 1.03 -4.40
CA GLY A 4 -34.62 1.19 -4.35
C GLY A 4 -33.92 0.02 -5.04
N SER A 5 -32.89 0.34 -5.84
CA SER A 5 -32.10 -0.66 -6.56
C SER A 5 -31.52 -1.70 -5.59
N PRO A 6 -31.54 -3.01 -5.92
CA PRO A 6 -31.02 -4.04 -5.02
C PRO A 6 -29.53 -3.80 -4.75
N VAL A 7 -29.17 -3.77 -3.46
CA VAL A 7 -27.76 -3.67 -3.03
C VAL A 7 -27.05 -4.94 -3.48
N ARG A 8 -26.10 -4.80 -4.41
CA ARG A 8 -25.21 -5.89 -4.81
C ARG A 8 -24.01 -5.94 -3.88
N PRO A 9 -23.55 -7.13 -3.45
CA PRO A 9 -22.32 -7.23 -2.68
C PRO A 9 -21.14 -6.70 -3.49
N ALA A 10 -20.26 -5.95 -2.83
CA ALA A 10 -19.04 -5.40 -3.41
C ALA A 10 -17.83 -5.79 -2.55
N MET A 11 -16.67 -5.90 -3.18
CA MET A 11 -15.39 -6.14 -2.52
C MET A 11 -14.48 -4.95 -2.76
N LEU A 12 -13.76 -4.53 -1.73
CA LEU A 12 -12.70 -3.53 -1.82
C LEU A 12 -11.37 -4.24 -1.62
N PHE A 13 -10.47 -4.05 -2.56
CA PHE A 13 -9.11 -4.58 -2.49
C PHE A 13 -8.14 -3.41 -2.38
N ASP A 14 -7.11 -3.59 -1.56
CA ASP A 14 -5.91 -2.76 -1.63
C ASP A 14 -5.17 -3.05 -2.95
N LEU A 15 -4.27 -2.15 -3.35
CA LEU A 15 -3.50 -2.27 -4.57
C LEU A 15 -2.14 -2.94 -4.29
N ASP A 16 -1.34 -2.33 -3.42
CA ASP A 16 0.09 -2.59 -3.29
C ASP A 16 0.39 -3.80 -2.39
N GLY A 17 0.84 -4.89 -3.00
CA GLY A 17 1.00 -6.18 -2.32
C GLY A 17 -0.29 -6.99 -2.24
N THR A 18 -1.41 -6.49 -2.81
CA THR A 18 -2.68 -7.22 -2.90
C THR A 18 -3.01 -7.58 -4.35
N LEU A 19 -3.21 -6.56 -5.22
CA LEU A 19 -3.47 -6.79 -6.64
C LEU A 19 -2.19 -6.73 -7.48
N VAL A 20 -1.17 -6.01 -6.99
CA VAL A 20 0.12 -5.85 -7.67
C VAL A 20 1.23 -6.24 -6.71
N ASP A 21 2.19 -7.05 -7.19
CA ASP A 21 3.43 -7.34 -6.44
C ASP A 21 4.40 -6.16 -6.54
N SER A 22 4.07 -5.09 -5.79
CA SER A 22 4.76 -3.80 -5.79
C SER A 22 5.51 -3.50 -4.49
N VAL A 23 5.45 -4.38 -3.49
CA VAL A 23 5.98 -4.12 -2.13
C VAL A 23 7.48 -3.82 -2.18
N TYR A 24 8.25 -4.59 -2.94
CA TYR A 24 9.69 -4.40 -3.02
C TYR A 24 10.06 -3.08 -3.69
N GLN A 25 9.34 -2.70 -4.75
CA GLN A 25 9.53 -1.43 -5.46
C GLN A 25 9.26 -0.25 -4.53
N HIS A 26 8.20 -0.32 -3.73
CA HIS A 26 7.89 0.70 -2.70
C HIS A 26 8.97 0.78 -1.62
N VAL A 27 9.48 -0.36 -1.18
CA VAL A 27 10.58 -0.41 -0.20
C VAL A 27 11.83 0.28 -0.72
N LEU A 28 12.23 0.01 -1.96
CA LEU A 28 13.40 0.66 -2.57
C LEU A 28 13.19 2.16 -2.78
N ALA A 29 12.00 2.56 -3.25
CA ALA A 29 11.68 3.98 -3.45
C ALA A 29 11.76 4.77 -2.13
N TRP A 30 11.23 4.20 -1.05
CA TRP A 30 11.34 4.81 0.28
C TRP A 30 12.75 4.79 0.83
N GLN A 31 13.50 3.70 0.63
CA GLN A 31 14.91 3.64 1.03
C GLN A 31 15.71 4.77 0.38
N GLU A 32 15.60 4.92 -0.93
CA GLU A 32 16.31 5.96 -1.68
C GLU A 32 15.89 7.37 -1.21
N ALA A 33 14.60 7.60 -0.97
CA ALA A 33 14.10 8.88 -0.48
C ALA A 33 14.64 9.22 0.93
N LEU A 34 14.67 8.25 1.83
CA LEU A 34 15.16 8.40 3.20
C LEU A 34 16.68 8.61 3.23
N GLU A 35 17.43 7.87 2.40
CA GLU A 35 18.87 8.05 2.24
C GLU A 35 19.21 9.47 1.74
N ARG A 36 18.47 9.98 0.74
CA ARG A 36 18.61 11.38 0.30
C ARG A 36 18.31 12.40 1.39
N ALA A 37 17.46 12.06 2.35
CA ALA A 37 17.17 12.90 3.51
C ALA A 37 18.18 12.72 4.67
N GLY A 38 19.23 11.91 4.48
CA GLY A 38 20.23 11.61 5.52
C GLY A 38 19.72 10.65 6.59
N ILE A 39 18.61 9.96 6.36
CA ILE A 39 17.98 9.03 7.30
C ILE A 39 18.32 7.60 6.86
N ALA A 40 19.35 7.01 7.46
CA ALA A 40 19.72 5.63 7.20
C ALA A 40 18.78 4.66 7.95
N LEU A 41 17.90 3.97 7.23
CA LEU A 41 17.06 2.91 7.77
C LEU A 41 17.30 1.59 7.03
N SER A 42 17.38 0.53 7.81
CA SER A 42 17.42 -0.83 7.29
C SER A 42 16.13 -1.18 6.53
N VAL A 43 16.26 -1.82 5.37
CA VAL A 43 15.16 -2.26 4.49
C VAL A 43 13.99 -2.92 5.23
N TRP A 44 14.25 -3.81 6.20
CA TRP A 44 13.18 -4.49 6.96
C TRP A 44 12.31 -3.54 7.79
N ARG A 45 12.85 -2.38 8.21
CA ARG A 45 12.06 -1.35 8.90
C ARG A 45 11.10 -0.66 7.95
N ILE A 46 11.52 -0.44 6.70
CA ILE A 46 10.71 0.17 5.64
C ILE A 46 9.64 -0.83 5.18
N HIS A 47 10.03 -2.08 4.93
CA HIS A 47 9.11 -3.14 4.52
C HIS A 47 7.93 -3.34 5.49
N ARG A 48 8.19 -3.31 6.80
CA ARG A 48 7.12 -3.43 7.82
C ARG A 48 6.19 -2.22 7.92
N LYS A 49 6.41 -1.17 7.11
CA LYS A 49 5.62 0.06 7.10
C LYS A 49 4.77 0.23 5.84
N ILE A 50 4.97 -0.61 4.82
CA ILE A 50 4.13 -0.63 3.61
C ILE A 50 2.74 -1.20 3.95
N GLY A 51 1.68 -0.62 3.37
CA GLY A 51 0.31 -1.14 3.47
C GLY A 51 -0.40 -0.95 4.81
N MET A 52 0.18 -0.20 5.76
CA MET A 52 -0.42 -0.02 7.10
C MET A 52 -1.53 1.04 7.19
N SER A 53 -1.88 1.70 6.08
CA SER A 53 -2.82 2.83 6.05
C SER A 53 -4.25 2.46 5.61
N GLY A 54 -4.60 1.17 5.67
CA GLY A 54 -5.95 0.65 5.45
C GLY A 54 -6.87 0.78 6.65
#